data_AF-A0A368GR87-F1
#
_entry.id   AF-A0A368GR87-F1
#
_cell.length_a   1.000
_cell.length_b   1.000
_cell.length_c   1.000
_cell.angle_alpha   90.00
_cell.angle_beta   90.00
_cell.angle_gamma   90.00
#
_symmetry.space_group_name_H-M   'P 1'
#
loop_
_entity.id
_entity.type
_entity.pdbx_description
1 polymer ?
#
loop_
_entity_poly.entity_id
_entity_poly.type
_entity_poly.pdbx_seq_one_letter_code
_entity_poly.pdbx_strand_id
1 'polypeptide(L)' 'MPNFNITHFAKMVWDTNTQIGYAAYKCNKKYHVVCRYGPKVGKYGDTICMMGPTCNQCGGVNGGKCIDGAFCP' A
#
# COMPACT_ATOMS: atom_id res chain seq x y z
N MET A 1 11.73 -5.51 9.87
CA MET A 1 11.03 -6.11 8.72
C MET A 1 11.94 -6.65 7.59
N PRO A 2 13.29 -6.59 7.62
CA PRO A 2 14.07 -7.24 6.55
C PRO A 2 14.10 -8.77 6.65
N ASN A 3 13.94 -9.35 7.85
CA ASN A 3 14.20 -10.77 8.09
C ASN A 3 13.17 -11.74 7.50
N PHE A 4 11.93 -11.29 7.24
CA PHE A 4 10.87 -12.11 6.66
C PHE A 4 10.65 -11.86 5.15
N ASN A 5 11.42 -10.93 4.56
CA ASN A 5 11.33 -10.58 3.14
C ASN A 5 9.90 -10.21 2.64
N ILE A 6 9.06 -9.65 3.53
CA ILE A 6 7.67 -9.26 3.24
C ILE A 6 7.53 -7.80 2.79
N THR A 7 8.63 -7.12 2.46
CA THR A 7 8.63 -5.67 2.20
C THR A 7 7.80 -5.28 0.98
N HIS A 8 7.80 -6.10 -0.07
CA HIS A 8 6.97 -5.89 -1.26
C HIS A 8 5.48 -6.03 -0.93
N PHE A 9 5.10 -7.12 -0.23
CA PHE A 9 3.73 -7.36 0.19
C PHE A 9 3.22 -6.24 1.10
N ALA A 10 3.98 -5.90 2.14
CA ALA A 10 3.60 -4.87 3.12
C ALA A 10 3.34 -3.51 2.45
N LYS A 11 4.16 -3.12 1.46
CA LYS A 11 3.95 -1.85 0.74
C LYS A 11 2.69 -1.84 -0.12
N MET A 12 2.31 -2.99 -0.70
CA MET A 12 1.11 -3.10 -1.54
C MET A 12 -0.18 -3.04 -0.74
N VAL A 13 -0.22 -3.67 0.44
CA VAL A 13 -1.44 -3.78 1.24
C VAL A 13 -1.53 -2.76 2.38
N TRP A 14 -0.63 -1.77 2.36
CA TRP A 14 -0.62 -0.72 3.37
C TRP A 14 -1.86 0.17 3.24
N ASP A 15 -2.72 0.19 4.25
CA ASP A 15 -4.06 0.79 4.18
C ASP A 15 -4.05 2.30 3.92
N THR A 16 -3.01 3.02 4.36
CA THR A 16 -2.85 4.46 4.11
C THR A 16 -2.28 4.81 2.74
N ASN A 17 -1.88 3.84 1.90
CA ASN A 17 -1.38 4.13 0.57
C ASN A 17 -2.55 4.30 -0.42
N THR A 18 -2.75 5.50 -0.92
CA THR A 18 -3.77 5.81 -1.93
C THR A 18 -3.18 6.08 -3.32
N GLN A 19 -1.85 6.09 -3.42
CA GLN A 19 -1.16 6.42 -4.67
C GLN A 19 -0.08 5.38 -4.99
N ILE A 20 -0.02 5.00 -6.26
CA ILE A 20 1.02 4.15 -6.81
C ILE A 20 1.60 4.78 -8.08
N GLY A 21 2.92 4.80 -8.17
CA GLY A 21 3.64 5.13 -9.40
C GLY A 21 4.60 3.99 -9.74
N TYR A 22 4.66 3.58 -11.00
CA TYR A 22 5.54 2.50 -11.44
C TYR A 22 6.41 2.93 -12.62
N ALA A 23 7.57 2.29 -12.73
CA ALA A 23 8.42 2.37 -13.91
C ALA A 23 8.99 1.00 -14.22
N ALA A 24 9.04 0.66 -15.52
CA ALA A 24 9.72 -0.52 -16.01
C ALA A 24 10.85 -0.06 -16.94
N TYR A 25 12.07 -0.51 -16.67
CA TYR A 25 13.25 -0.13 -17.45
C TYR A 25 14.17 -1.32 -17.68
N LYS A 26 14.81 -1.38 -18.85
CA LYS A 26 15.74 -2.45 -19.20
C LYS A 26 17.16 -2.05 -18.82
N CYS A 27 17.73 -2.72 -17.82
CA CYS A 27 19.15 -2.63 -17.48
C CYS A 27 19.88 -3.83 -18.08
N ASN A 28 20.74 -3.58 -19.07
CA ASN A 28 21.48 -4.63 -19.79
C ASN A 28 20.55 -5.71 -20.39
N LYS A 29 20.57 -6.91 -19.82
CA LYS A 29 19.77 -8.08 -20.26
C LYS A 29 18.52 -8.32 -19.39
N LYS A 30 18.25 -7.49 -18.37
CA LYS A 30 17.13 -7.68 -17.43
C LYS A 30 16.20 -6.48 -17.42
N TYR A 31 14.92 -6.73 -17.22
CA TYR A 31 13.95 -5.68 -16.92
C TYR A 31 13.86 -5.50 -15.40
N HIS A 32 13.87 -4.24 -14.97
CA HIS A 32 13.64 -3.83 -13.60
C HIS A 32 12.31 -3.10 -13.54
N VAL A 33 11.41 -3.59 -12.68
CA VAL A 33 10.13 -2.95 -12.40
C VAL A 33 10.21 -2.39 -10.99
N VAL A 34 9.97 -1.09 -10.85
CA VAL A 34 10.01 -0.38 -9.58
C VAL A 34 8.67 0.29 -9.36
N CYS A 35 8.04 -0.01 -8.22
CA CYS A 35 6.83 0.65 -7.75
C CYS A 35 7.16 1.53 -6.55
N ARG A 36 6.63 2.74 -6.55
CA ARG A 36 6.60 3.66 -5.40
C ARG A 36 5.16 3.80 -4.93
N TYR A 37 4.98 3.78 -3.62
CA TYR A 37 3.67 3.89 -2.96
C TYR A 37 3.70 5.13 -2.06
N GLY A 38 2.56 5.83 -1.97
CA GLY A 38 2.44 7.03 -1.15
C GLY A 38 1.00 7.26 -0.67
N PRO A 39 0.78 8.23 0.23
CA PRO A 39 1.75 9.24 0.70
C PRO A 39 2.63 8.81 1.89
N LYS A 40 2.24 7.77 2.63
CA LYS A 40 2.99 7.27 3.79
C LYS A 40 3.10 5.75 3.73
N VAL A 41 4.33 5.27 3.69
CA VAL A 41 4.67 3.89 4.02
C VAL A 41 5.19 3.89 5.46
N GLY A 42 4.63 3.06 6.33
CA GLY A 42 5.03 3.00 7.74
C GLY A 42 6.44 2.44 7.95
N LYS A 43 6.92 2.54 9.19
CA LYS A 43 8.21 2.03 9.64
C LYS A 43 8.05 0.61 10.21
N TYR A 44 9.17 -0.03 10.50
CA TYR A 44 9.14 -1.32 11.16
C TYR A 44 8.45 -1.23 12.54
N GLY A 45 7.47 -2.10 12.77
CA GLY A 45 6.67 -2.12 13.99
C GLY A 45 5.29 -1.48 13.80
N ASP A 46 5.08 -0.71 12.73
CA ASP A 46 3.78 -0.13 12.43
C ASP A 46 2.81 -1.20 11.89
N THR A 47 1.53 -1.04 12.22
CA THR A 47 0.45 -1.87 11.69
C THR A 47 0.22 -1.55 10.21
N ILE A 48 0.23 -2.59 9.37
CA ILE A 48 0.11 -2.46 7.90
C ILE A 48 -1.31 -2.11 7.47
N CYS A 49 -2.30 -2.73 8.12
CA CYS A 49 -3.71 -2.53 7.85
C CYS A 49 -4.49 -2.70 9.15
N MET A 50 -5.39 -1.78 9.44
CA MET A 50 -6.27 -1.87 10.60
C MET A 50 -7.31 -2.98 10.39
N MET A 51 -7.32 -3.95 11.31
CA MET A 51 -8.26 -5.06 11.26
C MET A 51 -9.65 -4.62 11.73
N GLY A 52 -10.70 -5.04 11.01
CA GLY A 52 -12.08 -4.76 11.36
C GLY A 52 -13.03 -5.10 10.21
N PRO A 53 -14.35 -4.86 10.38
CA PRO A 53 -15.31 -4.97 9.30
C PRO A 53 -14.92 -4.05 8.13
N THR A 54 -15.07 -4.55 6.91
CA THR A 54 -14.69 -3.83 5.70
C THR A 54 -15.35 -2.46 5.64
N CYS A 55 -14.58 -1.45 5.23
CA CYS A 55 -15.02 -0.07 5.09
C CYS A 55 -15.54 0.65 6.35
N ASN A 56 -15.51 0.02 7.53
CA ASN A 56 -16.00 0.65 8.77
C ASN A 56 -15.16 1.88 9.19
N GLN A 57 -14.00 2.08 8.57
CA GLN A 57 -13.06 3.16 8.86
C GLN A 57 -12.86 4.13 7.68
N CYS A 58 -13.58 3.98 6.55
CA CYS A 58 -13.42 4.88 5.40
C CYS A 58 -13.81 6.34 5.72
N GLY A 59 -14.71 6.55 6.69
CA GLY A 59 -15.21 7.86 7.12
C GLY A 59 -14.25 8.71 7.97
N GLY A 60 -12.94 8.44 7.93
CA GLY A 60 -11.90 9.22 8.62
C GLY A 60 -11.74 10.66 8.07
N VAL A 61 -10.57 11.27 8.27
CA VAL A 61 -10.29 12.72 8.04
C VAL A 61 -10.68 13.25 6.64
N ASN A 62 -10.81 12.38 5.64
CA ASN A 62 -11.15 12.74 4.26
C ASN A 62 -12.56 12.30 3.80
N GLY A 63 -13.35 11.62 4.65
CA GLY A 63 -14.74 11.26 4.35
C GLY A 63 -14.91 10.30 3.16
N GLY A 64 -13.97 9.38 2.94
CA GLY A 64 -13.99 8.43 1.84
C GLY A 64 -15.23 7.52 1.89
N LYS A 65 -15.89 7.33 0.73
CA LYS A 65 -16.99 6.37 0.60
C LYS A 65 -16.42 4.98 0.34
N CYS A 66 -17.04 3.95 0.91
CA CYS A 66 -16.72 2.58 0.55
C CYS A 66 -17.03 2.34 -0.94
N ILE A 67 -16.03 1.91 -1.71
CA ILE A 67 -16.18 1.49 -3.10
C ILE A 67 -15.98 -0.02 -3.20
N ASP A 68 -16.78 -0.66 -4.06
CA ASP A 68 -16.75 -2.11 -4.33
C ASP A 68 -16.84 -3.01 -3.08
N GLY A 69 -17.37 -2.48 -1.98
CA GLY A 69 -17.45 -3.17 -0.71
C GLY A 69 -16.09 -3.52 -0.10
N ALA A 70 -14.99 -2.89 -0.54
CA ALA A 70 -13.62 -3.27 -0.20
C ALA A 70 -12.65 -2.10 0.03
N PHE A 71 -12.78 -0.99 -0.70
CA PHE A 71 -11.76 0.08 -0.71
C PHE A 71 -12.31 1.43 -0.25
N CYS A 72 -11.40 2.26 0.28
CA CYS A 72 -11.65 3.66 0.62
C CYS A 72 -10.76 4.55 -0.28
N PRO A 73 -11.34 5.35 -1.19
CA PRO A 73 -10.60 6.32 -1.99
C PRO A 73 -10.24 7.58 -1.20
#